data_AF-A0A841N0W8-F1
#
_entry.id   AF-A0A841N0W8-F1
#
_cell.length_a   1.000
_cell.length_b   1.000
_cell.length_c   1.000
_cell.angle_alpha   90.00
_cell.angle_beta   90.00
_cell.angle_gamma   90.00
#
_symmetry.space_group_name_H-M   'P 1'
#
loop_
_entity.id
_entity.type
_entity.pdbx_description
1 polymer ?
#
loop_
_entity_poly.entity_id
_entity_poly.type
_entity_poly.pdbx_seq_one_letter_code
_entity_poly.pdbx_strand_id
1 'polypeptide(L)'
;MKEFFPFSVHSQYINEFSFINPEGYLSLNITKPPVVSVDVNIEAHPLKAENYYTVTLTVKFNATNINNNTEDDIEEEFVAFTGYISYVAFVHIDVPVEDALIDDVAAEINPEKVKEKDMKIQFTLMVEVAQLLFPFVRNLIANVTREGGFPPLLVNPIDFEGMYRANVLDRLPEED
;
A
#
# COMPACT_ATOMS: atom_id res chain seq x y z
N MET A 1 -25.95 -2.64 2.73
CA MET A 1 -25.28 -3.72 3.48
C MET A 1 -23.80 -3.38 3.51
N LYS A 2 -23.07 -3.65 4.60
CA LYS A 2 -21.61 -3.42 4.61
C LYS A 2 -20.99 -4.28 3.51
N GLU A 3 -20.21 -3.67 2.62
CA GLU A 3 -19.60 -4.34 1.47
C GLU A 3 -18.36 -5.17 1.84
N PHE A 4 -18.01 -5.21 3.13
CA PHE A 4 -16.83 -5.88 3.66
C PHE A 4 -17.15 -6.67 4.94
N PHE A 5 -16.32 -7.67 5.23
CA PHE A 5 -16.42 -8.45 6.47
C PHE A 5 -15.71 -7.72 7.62
N PRO A 6 -16.24 -7.81 8.85
CA PRO A 6 -15.49 -7.35 10.02
C PRO A 6 -14.14 -8.09 10.10
N PHE A 7 -13.13 -7.42 10.65
CA PHE A 7 -11.80 -7.99 10.77
C PHE A 7 -11.09 -7.46 12.02
N SER A 8 -10.09 -8.22 12.45
CA SER A 8 -9.21 -7.88 13.56
C SER A 8 -7.76 -7.87 13.11
N VAL A 9 -7.02 -6.81 13.45
CA VAL A 9 -5.57 -6.75 13.25
C VAL A 9 -4.87 -7.24 14.51
N HIS A 10 -4.14 -8.35 14.42
CA HIS A 10 -3.44 -8.94 15.55
C HIS A 10 -2.09 -8.28 15.80
N SER A 11 -1.39 -7.91 14.72
CA SER A 11 -0.17 -7.12 14.80
C SER A 11 0.13 -6.50 13.45
N GLN A 12 0.90 -5.42 13.48
CA GLN A 12 1.44 -4.77 12.30
C GLN A 12 2.87 -4.31 12.56
N TYR A 13 3.73 -4.35 11.54
CA TYR A 13 5.15 -4.06 11.68
C TYR A 13 5.77 -3.65 10.35
N ILE A 14 6.93 -3.00 10.43
CA ILE A 14 7.78 -2.73 9.27
C ILE A 14 8.54 -4.02 8.95
N ASN A 15 8.30 -4.59 7.77
CA ASN A 15 8.99 -5.81 7.33
C ASN A 15 10.31 -5.47 6.62
N GLU A 16 10.30 -4.44 5.78
CA GLU A 16 11.48 -3.95 5.08
C GLU A 16 11.42 -2.42 4.99
N PHE A 17 12.58 -1.78 5.13
CA PHE A 17 12.71 -0.34 5.11
C PHE A 17 14.04 0.08 4.50
N SER A 18 14.00 1.05 3.59
CA SER A 18 15.17 1.77 3.15
C SER A 18 14.85 3.25 2.91
N PHE A 19 15.84 4.08 3.19
CA PHE A 19 15.85 5.50 2.86
C PHE A 19 17.28 5.86 2.46
N ILE A 20 17.43 6.43 1.27
CA ILE A 20 18.72 6.76 0.68
C ILE A 20 18.66 8.21 0.22
N ASN A 21 19.66 8.98 0.65
CA ASN A 21 19.97 10.30 0.09
C ASN A 21 21.27 10.15 -0.72
N PRO A 22 21.20 9.90 -2.04
CA PRO A 22 22.38 9.57 -2.84
C PRO A 22 23.41 10.70 -2.85
N GLU A 23 22.94 11.93 -3.03
CA GLU A 23 23.77 13.12 -3.17
C GLU A 23 23.60 14.04 -1.94
N GLY A 24 23.85 13.51 -0.74
CA GLY A 24 23.52 14.18 0.52
C GLY A 24 24.08 15.60 0.69
N TYR A 25 25.24 15.91 0.09
CA TYR A 25 25.83 17.25 0.14
C TYR A 25 25.05 18.29 -0.68
N LEU A 26 24.30 17.88 -1.72
CA LEU A 26 23.47 18.78 -2.51
C LEU A 26 22.25 19.29 -1.73
N SER A 27 21.89 18.65 -0.62
CA SER A 27 20.80 19.11 0.26
C SER A 27 21.03 20.50 0.85
N LEU A 28 22.29 20.96 0.95
CA LEU A 28 22.65 22.29 1.44
C LEU A 28 22.17 23.43 0.53
N ASN A 29 21.94 23.13 -0.75
CA ASN A 29 21.63 24.12 -1.79
C ASN A 29 20.19 24.02 -2.29
N ILE A 30 19.34 23.25 -1.60
CA ILE A 30 17.94 23.09 -1.98
C ILE A 30 17.18 24.38 -1.68
N THR A 31 16.80 25.09 -2.75
CA THR A 31 16.03 26.34 -2.70
C THR A 31 14.56 26.16 -3.07
N LYS A 32 14.22 25.06 -3.75
CA LYS A 32 12.85 24.69 -4.13
C LYS A 32 12.45 23.36 -3.48
N PRO A 33 11.18 23.17 -3.09
CA PRO A 33 10.69 21.86 -2.67
C PRO A 33 10.95 20.82 -3.77
N PRO A 34 11.37 19.60 -3.43
CA PRO A 34 11.60 18.56 -4.42
C PRO A 34 10.29 18.09 -5.06
N VAL A 35 10.37 17.63 -6.30
CA VAL A 35 9.26 16.96 -7.00
C VAL A 35 9.22 15.51 -6.53
N VAL A 36 8.05 15.05 -6.08
CA VAL A 36 7.93 13.73 -5.43
C VAL A 36 7.01 12.81 -6.22
N SER A 37 7.46 11.57 -6.43
CA SER A 37 6.67 10.45 -6.92
C SER A 37 6.47 9.44 -5.80
N VAL A 38 5.27 8.90 -5.68
CA VAL A 38 4.92 7.85 -4.71
C VAL A 38 4.16 6.75 -5.42
N ASP A 39 4.68 5.53 -5.34
CA ASP A 39 4.06 4.33 -5.88
C ASP A 39 3.62 3.43 -4.71
N VAL A 40 2.36 3.00 -4.74
CA VAL A 40 1.76 2.18 -3.68
C VAL A 40 1.28 0.86 -4.28
N ASN A 41 1.58 -0.24 -3.60
CA ASN A 41 1.15 -1.58 -3.97
C ASN A 41 0.64 -2.32 -2.74
N ILE A 42 -0.44 -3.09 -2.92
CA ILE A 42 -1.06 -3.90 -1.86
C ILE A 42 -1.06 -5.35 -2.30
N GLU A 43 -0.64 -6.23 -1.40
CA GLU A 43 -0.68 -7.67 -1.59
C GLU A 43 -1.29 -8.32 -0.36
N ALA A 44 -2.07 -9.38 -0.58
CA ALA A 44 -2.64 -10.19 0.48
C ALA A 44 -2.32 -11.66 0.24
N HIS A 45 -1.86 -12.36 1.29
CA HIS A 45 -1.58 -13.79 1.23
C HIS A 45 -2.28 -14.55 2.37
N PRO A 46 -2.96 -15.66 2.07
CA PRO A 46 -3.59 -16.50 3.08
C PRO A 46 -2.54 -17.20 3.96
N LEU A 47 -2.89 -17.42 5.22
CA LEU A 47 -2.10 -18.19 6.18
C LEU A 47 -2.66 -19.61 6.33
N LYS A 48 -1.95 -20.45 7.09
CA LYS A 48 -2.36 -21.86 7.32
C LYS A 48 -3.66 -22.01 8.11
N ALA A 49 -4.02 -21.00 8.90
CA ALA A 49 -5.26 -20.97 9.66
C ALA A 49 -6.36 -20.32 8.82
N GLU A 50 -7.58 -20.85 8.91
CA GLU A 50 -8.74 -20.34 8.16
C GLU A 50 -9.01 -18.86 8.48
N ASN A 51 -9.31 -18.08 7.43
CA ASN A 51 -9.59 -16.65 7.51
C ASN A 51 -8.46 -15.78 8.11
N TYR A 52 -7.24 -16.32 8.21
CA TYR A 52 -6.05 -15.54 8.56
C TYR A 52 -5.27 -15.16 7.32
N TYR A 53 -4.82 -13.91 7.26
CA TYR A 53 -4.09 -13.34 6.13
C TYR A 53 -2.94 -12.48 6.59
N THR A 54 -1.94 -12.35 5.71
CA THR A 54 -0.99 -11.25 5.73
C THR A 54 -1.42 -10.22 4.70
N VAL A 55 -1.42 -8.96 5.09
CA VAL A 55 -1.58 -7.84 4.16
C VAL A 55 -0.29 -7.04 4.17
N THR A 56 0.31 -6.87 2.99
CA THR A 56 1.54 -6.13 2.77
C THR A 56 1.21 -4.87 1.99
N LEU A 57 1.44 -3.72 2.61
CA LEU A 57 1.40 -2.40 1.98
C LEU A 57 2.85 -1.99 1.66
N THR A 58 3.17 -1.96 0.38
CA THR A 58 4.48 -1.52 -0.12
C THR A 58 4.37 -0.12 -0.69
N VAL A 59 5.24 0.78 -0.23
CA VAL A 59 5.32 2.15 -0.73
C VAL A 59 6.75 2.45 -1.18
N LYS A 60 6.90 2.81 -2.44
CA LYS A 60 8.12 3.38 -3.01
C LYS A 60 7.92 4.86 -3.14
N PHE A 61 8.90 5.66 -2.74
CA PHE A 61 8.87 7.09 -2.95
C PHE A 61 10.22 7.60 -3.43
N ASN A 62 10.19 8.52 -4.38
CA ASN A 62 11.36 9.15 -4.97
C ASN A 62 11.13 10.65 -5.04
N ALA A 63 12.19 11.41 -4.77
CA ALA A 63 12.16 12.86 -4.82
C ALA A 63 13.33 13.36 -5.66
N THR A 64 13.05 14.20 -6.66
CA THR A 64 14.06 14.87 -7.48
C THR A 64 14.07 16.37 -7.23
N ASN A 65 15.22 17.00 -7.45
CA ASN A 65 15.39 18.45 -7.31
C ASN A 65 16.36 18.98 -8.37
N ILE A 66 16.38 20.29 -8.55
CA ILE A 66 17.25 20.97 -9.51
C ILE A 66 18.38 21.67 -8.75
N ASN A 67 19.61 21.42 -9.18
CA ASN A 67 20.79 22.15 -8.71
C ASN A 67 20.99 23.42 -9.56
N ASN A 68 20.88 24.58 -8.92
CA ASN A 68 21.04 25.89 -9.59
C ASN A 68 22.45 26.48 -9.41
N ASN A 69 23.40 25.74 -8.81
CA ASN A 69 24.75 26.24 -8.49
C ASN A 69 25.83 25.79 -9.49
N THR A 70 25.49 25.61 -10.76
CA THR A 70 26.46 25.30 -11.82
C THR A 70 26.99 26.60 -12.45
N GLU A 71 28.29 26.62 -12.80
CA GLU A 71 28.96 27.81 -13.35
C GLU A 71 28.38 28.30 -14.69
N ASP A 72 27.59 27.46 -15.37
CA ASP A 72 27.09 27.66 -16.75
C ASP A 72 25.56 27.87 -16.85
N ASP A 73 24.86 28.23 -15.76
CA ASP A 73 23.38 28.33 -15.71
C ASP A 73 22.65 27.04 -16.17
N ILE A 74 23.30 25.87 -16.02
CA ILE A 74 22.73 24.58 -16.39
C ILE A 74 21.94 24.04 -15.21
N GLU A 75 20.61 24.01 -15.33
CA GLU A 75 19.73 23.32 -14.38
C GLU A 75 19.97 21.80 -14.46
N GLU A 76 20.74 21.25 -13.52
CA GLU A 76 20.95 19.80 -13.41
C GLU A 76 19.98 19.18 -12.42
N GLU A 77 19.18 18.21 -12.87
CA GLU A 77 18.31 17.43 -12.01
C GLU A 77 19.12 16.36 -11.26
N PHE A 78 18.88 16.24 -9.96
CA PHE A 78 19.44 15.18 -9.13
C PHE A 78 18.37 14.52 -8.26
N VAL A 79 18.66 13.30 -7.82
CA VAL A 79 17.81 12.57 -6.88
C VAL A 79 18.10 13.06 -5.46
N ALA A 80 17.12 13.73 -4.85
CA ALA A 80 17.22 14.22 -3.48
C ALA A 80 17.12 13.07 -2.48
N PHE A 81 16.13 12.19 -2.63
CA PHE A 81 16.03 10.97 -1.84
C PHE A 81 15.19 9.91 -2.52
N THR A 82 15.48 8.65 -2.20
CA THR A 82 14.63 7.50 -2.49
C THR A 82 14.31 6.77 -1.20
N GLY A 83 13.16 6.13 -1.16
CA GLY A 83 12.81 5.26 -0.06
C GLY A 83 11.83 4.18 -0.45
N TYR A 84 11.83 3.15 0.37
CA TYR A 84 11.00 1.97 0.22
C TYR A 84 10.55 1.53 1.61
N ILE A 85 9.26 1.27 1.76
CA ILE A 85 8.68 0.71 2.97
C ILE A 85 7.80 -0.46 2.58
N SER A 86 8.03 -1.62 3.19
CA SER A 86 7.11 -2.74 3.22
C SER A 86 6.53 -2.85 4.63
N TYR A 87 5.24 -2.59 4.76
CA TYR A 87 4.51 -2.61 6.02
C TYR A 87 3.51 -3.76 6.02
N VAL A 88 3.59 -4.63 7.01
CA VAL A 88 2.84 -5.88 7.05
C VAL A 88 1.88 -5.88 8.23
N ALA A 89 0.69 -6.42 8.03
CA ALA A 89 -0.27 -6.72 9.08
C ALA A 89 -0.73 -8.19 9.04
N PHE A 90 -0.85 -8.79 10.22
CA PHE A 90 -1.53 -10.07 10.40
C PHE A 90 -2.99 -9.80 10.76
N VAL A 91 -3.90 -10.30 9.92
CA VAL A 91 -5.32 -10.00 9.97
C VAL A 91 -6.12 -11.29 10.06
N HIS A 92 -7.15 -11.28 10.91
CA HIS A 92 -8.20 -12.27 10.93
C HIS A 92 -9.49 -11.64 10.40
N ILE A 93 -10.16 -12.29 9.45
CA ILE A 93 -11.47 -11.88 8.96
C ILE A 93 -12.56 -12.64 9.72
N ASP A 94 -13.47 -11.90 10.32
CA ASP A 94 -14.62 -12.45 11.04
C ASP A 94 -15.75 -12.72 10.03
N VAL A 95 -15.65 -13.86 9.35
CA VAL A 95 -16.68 -14.33 8.41
C VAL A 95 -17.92 -14.80 9.19
N PRO A 96 -19.13 -14.26 8.94
CA PRO A 96 -20.36 -14.71 9.59
C PRO A 96 -20.60 -16.21 9.37
N VAL A 97 -21.22 -16.89 10.35
CA VAL A 97 -21.46 -18.34 10.30
C VAL A 97 -22.23 -18.75 9.04
N GLU A 98 -23.18 -17.94 8.58
CA GLU A 98 -23.95 -18.18 7.37
C GLU A 98 -23.07 -18.24 6.10
N ASP A 99 -22.04 -17.39 6.04
CA ASP A 99 -21.07 -17.33 4.94
C ASP A 99 -19.92 -18.34 5.12
N ALA A 100 -19.60 -18.73 6.36
CA ALA A 100 -18.58 -19.73 6.67
C ALA A 100 -18.98 -21.15 6.23
N LEU A 101 -20.28 -21.48 6.26
CA LEU A 101 -20.80 -22.81 5.89
C LEU A 101 -20.82 -23.08 4.37
N ILE A 102 -20.33 -22.15 3.55
CA ILE A 102 -20.38 -22.20 2.08
C ILE A 102 -19.26 -23.10 1.48
N ASP A 103 -18.26 -23.52 2.25
CA ASP A 103 -16.99 -23.99 1.67
C ASP A 103 -17.01 -25.42 1.07
N ASP A 104 -17.75 -26.39 1.64
CA ASP A 104 -17.67 -27.80 1.19
C ASP A 104 -18.90 -28.32 0.43
N VAL A 105 -20.11 -27.85 0.75
CA VAL A 105 -21.37 -28.34 0.14
C VAL A 105 -21.93 -27.36 -0.88
N ALA A 106 -21.57 -26.06 -0.80
CA ALA A 106 -22.12 -25.05 -1.68
C ALA A 106 -21.35 -24.88 -3.00
N ALA A 107 -20.11 -25.36 -3.10
CA ALA A 107 -19.37 -25.32 -4.37
C ALA A 107 -20.06 -26.11 -5.50
N GLU A 108 -20.75 -27.21 -5.18
CA GLU A 108 -21.56 -27.98 -6.14
C GLU A 108 -22.98 -27.42 -6.33
N ILE A 109 -23.55 -26.74 -5.32
CA ILE A 109 -24.96 -26.30 -5.32
C ILE A 109 -25.12 -24.86 -5.80
N ASN A 110 -24.17 -23.98 -5.50
CA ASN A 110 -24.20 -22.56 -5.83
C ASN A 110 -22.78 -21.95 -5.88
N PRO A 111 -22.09 -22.05 -7.03
CA PRO A 111 -20.74 -21.50 -7.21
C PRO A 111 -20.69 -19.96 -7.16
N GLU A 112 -21.79 -19.27 -7.44
CA GLU A 112 -21.84 -17.80 -7.39
C GLU A 112 -21.68 -17.26 -5.97
N LYS A 113 -22.26 -17.95 -4.98
CA LYS A 113 -22.12 -17.56 -3.57
C LYS A 113 -20.70 -17.72 -3.02
N VAL A 114 -19.96 -18.74 -3.47
CA VAL A 114 -18.54 -18.92 -3.12
C VAL A 114 -17.74 -17.74 -3.67
N LYS A 115 -17.95 -17.41 -4.95
CA LYS A 115 -17.30 -16.27 -5.62
C LYS A 115 -17.61 -14.94 -4.94
N GLU A 116 -18.86 -14.73 -4.51
CA GLU A 116 -19.27 -13.53 -3.78
C GLU A 116 -18.53 -13.40 -2.43
N LYS A 117 -18.42 -14.50 -1.66
CA LYS A 117 -17.67 -14.53 -0.40
C LYS A 117 -16.19 -14.19 -0.62
N ASP A 118 -15.56 -14.83 -1.59
CA ASP A 118 -14.14 -14.61 -1.91
C ASP A 118 -13.88 -13.17 -2.35
N MET A 119 -14.77 -12.60 -3.17
CA MET A 119 -14.70 -11.20 -3.58
C MET A 119 -14.82 -10.25 -2.38
N LYS A 120 -15.71 -10.53 -1.42
CA LYS A 120 -15.85 -9.73 -0.20
C LYS A 120 -14.61 -9.83 0.70
N ILE A 121 -14.05 -11.03 0.86
CA ILE A 121 -12.79 -11.25 1.58
C ILE A 121 -11.67 -10.43 0.93
N GLN A 122 -11.53 -10.54 -0.40
CA GLN A 122 -10.50 -9.85 -1.15
C GLN A 122 -10.67 -8.33 -1.04
N PHE A 123 -11.88 -7.80 -1.19
CA PHE A 123 -12.18 -6.38 -1.00
C PHE A 123 -11.79 -5.89 0.40
N THR A 124 -12.17 -6.66 1.44
CA THR A 124 -11.83 -6.34 2.84
C THR A 124 -10.31 -6.21 3.02
N LEU A 125 -9.53 -7.15 2.48
CA LEU A 125 -8.07 -7.15 2.62
C LEU A 125 -7.39 -6.04 1.80
N MET A 126 -7.85 -5.83 0.56
CA MET A 126 -7.19 -4.94 -0.39
C MET A 126 -7.57 -3.47 -0.21
N VAL A 127 -8.74 -3.20 0.36
CA VAL A 127 -9.29 -1.85 0.53
C VAL A 127 -9.33 -1.47 2.00
N GLU A 128 -10.14 -2.15 2.81
CA GLU A 128 -10.40 -1.74 4.20
C GLU A 128 -9.17 -1.88 5.09
N VAL A 129 -8.47 -3.02 5.01
CA VAL A 129 -7.20 -3.19 5.74
C VAL A 129 -6.15 -2.21 5.22
N ALA A 130 -6.03 -2.02 3.90
CA ALA A 130 -5.06 -1.06 3.34
C ALA A 130 -5.30 0.38 3.82
N GLN A 131 -6.57 0.82 3.85
CA GLN A 131 -6.97 2.12 4.40
C GLN A 131 -6.59 2.26 5.88
N LEU A 132 -6.72 1.20 6.67
CA LEU A 132 -6.31 1.18 8.07
C LEU A 132 -4.78 1.28 8.23
N LEU A 133 -4.01 0.61 7.38
CA LEU A 133 -2.54 0.60 7.46
C LEU A 133 -1.89 1.89 6.93
N PHE A 134 -2.49 2.51 5.92
CA PHE A 134 -1.89 3.65 5.21
C PHE A 134 -1.48 4.83 6.11
N PRO A 135 -2.26 5.25 7.12
CA PRO A 135 -1.85 6.31 8.05
C PRO A 135 -0.54 6.03 8.77
N PHE A 136 -0.23 4.76 9.10
CA PHE A 136 1.03 4.40 9.75
C PHE A 136 2.21 4.56 8.80
N VAL A 137 2.06 4.05 7.58
CA VAL A 137 3.10 4.18 6.54
C VAL A 137 3.31 5.65 6.14
N ARG A 138 2.22 6.42 5.99
CA ARG A 138 2.28 7.86 5.73
C ARG A 138 3.05 8.62 6.81
N ASN A 139 2.84 8.29 8.09
CA ASN A 139 3.60 8.89 9.19
C ASN A 139 5.08 8.46 9.16
N LEU A 140 5.38 7.19 8.84
CA LEU A 140 6.75 6.73 8.69
C LEU A 140 7.48 7.51 7.60
N ILE A 141 6.88 7.66 6.41
CA ILE A 141 7.43 8.45 5.30
C ILE A 141 7.72 9.88 5.75
N ALA A 142 6.75 10.55 6.38
CA ALA A 142 6.94 11.92 6.85
C ALA A 142 8.08 12.05 7.87
N ASN A 143 8.22 11.08 8.78
CA ASN A 143 9.28 11.06 9.79
C ASN A 143 10.65 10.81 9.16
N VAL A 144 10.79 9.82 8.28
CA VAL A 144 12.10 9.45 7.70
C VAL A 144 12.58 10.50 6.70
N THR A 145 11.68 11.13 5.95
CA THR A 145 12.04 12.29 5.11
C THR A 145 12.56 13.44 5.97
N ARG A 146 11.93 13.70 7.13
CA ARG A 146 12.40 14.71 8.09
C ARG A 146 13.77 14.36 8.67
N GLU A 147 13.97 13.10 9.06
CA GLU A 147 15.25 12.60 9.57
C GLU A 147 16.35 12.61 8.50
N GLY A 148 15.97 12.52 7.22
CA GLY A 148 16.86 12.71 6.07
C GLY A 148 17.28 14.16 5.80
N GLY A 149 16.82 15.12 6.62
CA GLY A 149 17.17 16.54 6.50
C GLY A 149 16.25 17.35 5.57
N PHE A 150 15.15 16.76 5.10
CA PHE A 150 14.20 17.40 4.20
C PHE A 150 12.93 17.84 4.95
N PRO A 151 12.11 18.75 4.39
CA PRO A 151 10.76 18.96 4.88
C PRO A 151 9.96 17.65 4.87
N PRO A 152 9.09 17.38 5.87
CA PRO A 152 8.33 16.14 5.94
C PRO A 152 7.51 15.88 4.66
N LEU A 153 7.67 14.70 4.06
CA LEU A 153 6.87 14.30 2.90
C LEU A 153 5.47 13.89 3.34
N LEU A 154 4.50 14.75 3.04
CA LEU A 154 3.08 14.49 3.27
C LEU A 154 2.46 13.83 2.03
N VAL A 155 2.47 12.50 1.99
CA VAL A 155 1.81 11.73 0.92
C VAL A 155 0.31 12.06 0.91
N ASN A 156 -0.30 12.21 -0.27
CA ASN A 156 -1.75 12.40 -0.38
C ASN A 156 -2.52 11.11 -0.05
N PRO A 157 -3.80 11.20 0.35
CA PRO A 157 -4.66 10.03 0.45
C PRO A 157 -4.67 9.23 -0.86
N ILE A 158 -4.72 7.90 -0.75
CA ILE A 158 -4.73 6.97 -1.88
C ILE A 158 -6.14 6.40 -2.05
N ASP A 159 -6.62 6.32 -3.29
CA ASP A 159 -7.89 5.66 -3.64
C ASP A 159 -7.69 4.14 -3.79
N PHE A 160 -7.70 3.43 -2.66
CA PHE A 160 -7.55 1.97 -2.65
C PHE A 160 -8.72 1.25 -3.34
N GLU A 161 -9.92 1.83 -3.33
CA GLU A 161 -11.09 1.25 -3.99
C GLU A 161 -10.94 1.31 -5.51
N GLY A 162 -10.48 2.45 -6.04
CA GLY A 162 -10.10 2.62 -7.44
C GLY A 162 -8.97 1.67 -7.85
N MET A 163 -7.93 1.54 -7.02
CA MET A 163 -6.84 0.57 -7.25
C MET A 163 -7.33 -0.88 -7.28
N TYR A 164 -8.23 -1.24 -6.36
CA TYR A 164 -8.83 -2.58 -6.33
C TYR A 164 -9.64 -2.85 -7.59
N ARG A 165 -10.51 -1.92 -8.00
CA ARG A 165 -11.28 -2.03 -9.24
C ARG A 165 -10.37 -2.20 -10.46
N ALA A 166 -9.35 -1.36 -10.60
CA ALA A 166 -8.42 -1.44 -11.73
C ALA A 166 -7.62 -2.75 -11.77
N ASN A 167 -7.24 -3.31 -10.62
CA ASN A 167 -6.39 -4.50 -10.57
C ASN A 167 -7.15 -5.84 -10.57
N VAL A 168 -8.39 -5.85 -10.07
CA VAL A 168 -9.19 -7.07 -9.91
C VAL A 168 -10.25 -7.20 -10.99
N LEU A 169 -10.91 -6.10 -11.38
CA LEU A 169 -11.98 -6.15 -12.39
C LEU A 169 -11.41 -6.38 -13.80
N ASP A 170 -10.27 -5.75 -14.13
CA ASP A 170 -9.60 -5.91 -15.44
C ASP A 170 -8.94 -7.29 -15.62
N ARG A 171 -8.87 -8.11 -14.55
CA ARG A 171 -8.29 -9.46 -14.58
C ARG A 171 -9.34 -10.57 -14.53
N LEU A 172 -10.62 -10.23 -14.42
CA LEU A 172 -11.66 -11.23 -14.66
C LEU A 172 -11.61 -11.58 -16.16
N PRO A 173 -11.44 -12.86 -16.53
CA PRO A 173 -11.49 -13.24 -17.93
C PRO A 173 -12.85 -12.78 -18.49
N GLU A 174 -12.85 -12.13 -19.66
CA GLU A 174 -14.09 -11.96 -20.41
C GLU A 174 -14.69 -13.37 -20.58
N GLU A 175 -15.92 -13.56 -20.12
CA GLU A 175 -16.63 -14.81 -20.37
C GLU A 175 -16.87 -14.91 -21.89
N ASP A 176 -16.04 -15.73 -22.58
CA ASP A 176 -16.26 -16.16 -23.97
C ASP A 176 -17.44 -17.16 -24.07
#